data_AF-A0A1H2BVJ1-F1
#
_entry.id   AF-A0A1H2BVJ1-F1
#
_cell.length_a   1.000
_cell.length_b   1.000
_cell.length_c   1.000
_cell.angle_alpha   90.00
_cell.angle_beta   90.00
_cell.angle_gamma   90.00
#
_symmetry.space_group_name_H-M   'P 1'
#
loop_
_entity.id
_entity.type
_entity.pdbx_description
1 polymer ?
#
loop_
_entity_poly.entity_id
_entity_poly.type
_entity_poly.pdbx_seq_one_letter_code
_entity_poly.pdbx_strand_id
1 'polypeptide(L)'
;MKKIIFILTLSFLTVSAFAQKQKITIFCSVDFNGNVNYNTQDYATSNKKLSNILDQILPDSIKTKVLVDPKKKYHFKYGNETLLWLAQNDWKIVSSISGNYGNSFWLLSREISLDAPARALFMEKLENLEIKSEN
;
A
#
# COMPACT_ATOMS: atom_id res chain seq x y z
N MET A 1 40.00 -1.49 -31.45
CA MET A 1 39.96 -1.16 -30.01
C MET A 1 38.74 -0.34 -29.58
N LYS A 2 38.17 0.56 -30.41
CA LYS A 2 36.97 1.37 -30.05
C LYS A 2 35.70 0.56 -29.71
N LYS A 3 35.47 -0.59 -30.36
CA LYS A 3 34.28 -1.45 -30.12
C LYS A 3 34.29 -2.14 -28.76
N ILE A 4 35.47 -2.46 -28.21
CA ILE A 4 35.62 -3.18 -26.94
C ILE A 4 35.28 -2.25 -25.77
N ILE A 5 35.70 -0.98 -25.85
CA ILE A 5 35.37 0.05 -24.86
C ILE A 5 33.86 0.27 -24.80
N PHE A 6 33.18 0.27 -25.96
CA PHE A 6 31.73 0.45 -26.03
C PHE A 6 30.95 -0.70 -25.38
N ILE A 7 31.43 -1.94 -25.52
CA ILE A 7 30.81 -3.12 -24.88
C ILE A 7 31.05 -3.13 -23.37
N LEU A 8 32.24 -2.70 -22.93
CA LEU A 8 32.58 -2.54 -21.52
C LEU A 8 31.77 -1.42 -20.84
N THR A 9 31.60 -0.26 -21.49
CA THR A 9 30.76 0.81 -20.93
C THR A 9 29.29 0.43 -20.89
N LEU A 10 28.79 -0.30 -21.90
CA LEU A 10 27.40 -0.78 -21.93
C LEU A 10 27.12 -1.79 -20.81
N SER A 11 28.07 -2.69 -20.52
CA SER A 11 27.95 -3.67 -19.44
C SER A 11 27.98 -3.02 -18.04
N PHE A 12 28.80 -1.98 -17.83
CA PHE A 12 28.78 -1.21 -16.57
C PHE A 12 27.49 -0.40 -16.36
N LEU A 13 26.89 0.13 -17.44
CA LEU A 13 25.59 0.84 -17.37
C LEU A 13 24.42 -0.10 -17.03
N THR A 14 24.48 -1.37 -17.43
CA THR A 14 23.41 -2.34 -17.10
C THR A 14 23.38 -2.75 -15.62
N VAL A 15 24.50 -2.64 -14.90
CA VAL A 15 24.56 -3.00 -13.47
C VAL A 15 23.95 -1.91 -12.59
N SER A 16 24.08 -0.63 -12.97
CA SER A 16 23.49 0.52 -12.26
C SER A 16 22.01 0.77 -12.60
N ALA A 17 21.47 0.11 -13.64
CA ALA A 17 20.06 0.22 -14.02
C ALA A 17 19.11 -0.65 -13.19
N PHE A 18 19.63 -1.53 -12.32
CA PHE A 18 18.81 -2.16 -11.28
C PHE A 18 18.53 -1.12 -10.19
N ALA A 19 17.55 -0.26 -10.45
CA ALA A 19 16.94 0.60 -9.45
C ALA A 19 16.64 -0.26 -8.21
N GLN A 20 17.43 -0.07 -7.16
CA GLN A 20 17.32 -0.82 -5.92
C GLN A 20 15.91 -0.60 -5.38
N LYS A 21 15.04 -1.60 -5.56
CA LYS A 21 13.66 -1.51 -5.11
C LYS A 21 13.67 -1.46 -3.59
N GLN A 22 13.15 -0.38 -3.03
CA GLN A 22 13.09 -0.15 -1.60
C GLN A 22 11.73 -0.63 -1.09
N LYS A 23 11.76 -1.40 0.00
CA LYS A 23 10.55 -1.93 0.61
C LYS A 23 9.94 -0.89 1.53
N ILE A 24 8.63 -0.68 1.42
CA ILE A 24 7.84 0.08 2.39
C ILE A 24 6.70 -0.78 2.91
N THR A 25 6.31 -0.56 4.16
CA THR A 25 5.15 -1.23 4.75
C THR A 25 3.94 -0.31 4.66
N ILE A 26 2.85 -0.83 4.12
CA ILE A 26 1.55 -0.17 4.04
C ILE A 26 0.54 -0.91 4.89
N PHE A 27 -0.52 -0.22 5.30
CA PHE A 27 -1.53 -0.75 6.21
C PHE A 27 -2.93 -0.60 5.64
N CYS A 28 -3.79 -1.55 5.97
CA CYS A 28 -5.23 -1.45 5.75
C CYS A 28 -5.97 -2.05 6.95
N SER A 29 -7.26 -1.75 7.07
CA SER A 29 -8.13 -2.43 8.02
C SER A 29 -9.30 -3.11 7.33
N VAL A 30 -9.81 -4.16 7.96
CA VAL A 30 -10.97 -4.92 7.52
C VAL A 30 -11.97 -4.97 8.67
N ASP A 31 -13.24 -4.67 8.38
CA ASP A 31 -14.33 -4.82 9.34
C ASP A 31 -15.00 -6.21 9.26
N PHE A 32 -15.87 -6.51 10.22
CA PHE A 32 -16.64 -7.75 10.24
C PHE A 32 -17.48 -8.01 8.97
N ASN A 33 -17.88 -6.95 8.27
CA ASN A 33 -18.66 -7.04 7.04
C ASN A 33 -17.78 -7.20 5.79
N GLY A 34 -16.45 -7.31 5.96
CA GLY A 34 -15.50 -7.46 4.87
C GLY A 34 -15.25 -6.19 4.07
N ASN A 35 -15.60 -5.01 4.60
CA ASN A 35 -15.20 -3.74 4.00
C ASN A 35 -13.72 -3.49 4.30
N VAL A 36 -12.95 -3.16 3.27
CA VAL A 36 -11.52 -2.83 3.38
C VAL A 36 -11.34 -1.33 3.39
N ASN A 37 -10.58 -0.81 4.36
CA ASN A 37 -10.20 0.59 4.42
C ASN A 37 -8.67 0.72 4.29
N TYR A 38 -8.23 1.47 3.29
CA TYR A 38 -6.82 1.71 2.98
C TYR A 38 -6.30 3.03 3.58
N ASN A 39 -6.84 3.41 4.74
CA ASN A 39 -6.35 4.54 5.53
C ASN A 39 -5.18 4.13 6.42
N THR A 40 -4.07 4.83 6.28
CA THR A 40 -2.83 4.57 7.05
C THR A 40 -2.86 5.12 8.47
N GLN A 41 -3.85 5.93 8.85
CA GLN A 41 -4.01 6.43 10.21
C GLN A 41 -5.49 6.67 10.48
N ASP A 42 -5.94 6.21 11.63
CA ASP A 42 -7.27 6.40 12.20
C ASP A 42 -8.47 5.83 11.43
N TYR A 43 -8.93 4.69 11.94
CA TYR A 43 -10.35 4.33 11.87
C TYR A 43 -11.19 5.14 12.88
N ALA A 44 -10.56 5.84 13.83
CA ALA A 44 -11.24 6.50 14.95
C ALA A 44 -11.63 7.96 14.69
N THR A 45 -11.12 8.58 13.62
CA THR A 45 -11.54 9.93 13.25
C THR A 45 -12.52 9.86 12.10
N SER A 46 -13.75 10.33 12.33
CA SER A 46 -14.77 10.57 11.29
C SER A 46 -14.36 11.65 10.27
N ASN A 47 -13.06 11.88 10.10
CA ASN A 47 -12.50 12.92 9.28
C ASN A 47 -12.43 12.41 7.83
N LYS A 48 -13.48 12.70 7.06
CA LYS A 48 -13.58 12.36 5.63
C LYS A 48 -12.36 12.82 4.81
N LYS A 49 -11.62 13.84 5.26
CA LYS A 49 -10.42 14.36 4.58
C LYS A 49 -9.26 13.35 4.55
N LEU A 50 -9.18 12.45 5.52
CA LEU A 50 -8.13 11.42 5.61
C LEU A 50 -8.58 10.07 5.03
N SER A 51 -9.66 10.03 4.25
CA SER A 51 -10.12 8.82 3.57
C SER A 51 -9.31 8.51 2.30
N ASN A 52 -8.98 7.24 2.11
CA ASN A 52 -8.18 6.68 1.03
C ASN A 52 -6.77 7.26 0.89
N ILE A 53 -6.02 7.45 1.99
CA ILE A 53 -4.64 7.99 1.92
C ILE A 53 -3.77 7.19 0.95
N LEU A 54 -3.82 5.85 0.99
CA LEU A 54 -3.03 5.03 0.06
C LEU A 54 -3.40 5.27 -1.42
N ASP A 55 -4.66 5.59 -1.73
CA ASP A 55 -5.08 5.91 -3.10
C ASP A 55 -4.51 7.25 -3.59
N GLN A 56 -4.28 8.18 -2.67
CA GLN A 56 -3.69 9.48 -2.96
C GLN A 56 -2.17 9.38 -3.13
N ILE A 57 -1.49 8.61 -2.26
CA ILE A 57 -0.01 8.59 -2.18
C ILE A 57 0.65 7.53 -3.05
N LEU A 58 0.00 6.38 -3.30
CA LEU A 58 0.62 5.34 -4.11
C LEU A 58 0.61 5.70 -5.61
N PRO A 59 1.67 5.33 -6.35
CA PRO A 59 1.65 5.40 -7.82
C PRO A 59 0.58 4.49 -8.44
N ASP A 60 0.00 4.88 -9.57
CA ASP A 60 -1.10 4.14 -10.23
C ASP A 60 -0.75 2.68 -10.55
N SER A 61 0.49 2.42 -10.97
CA SER A 61 1.01 1.08 -11.26
C SER A 61 1.04 0.15 -10.04
N ILE A 62 1.08 0.72 -8.84
CA ILE A 62 1.04 -0.01 -7.56
C ILE A 62 -0.40 -0.09 -7.05
N LYS A 63 -1.16 1.01 -7.14
CA LYS A 63 -2.56 1.08 -6.68
C LYS A 63 -3.41 -0.03 -7.24
N THR A 64 -3.35 -0.23 -8.55
CA THR A 64 -4.11 -1.26 -9.27
C THR A 64 -3.84 -2.69 -8.79
N LYS A 65 -2.65 -2.95 -8.22
CA LYS A 65 -2.26 -4.28 -7.70
C LYS A 65 -2.53 -4.44 -6.21
N VAL A 66 -2.58 -3.34 -5.48
CA VAL A 66 -2.56 -3.33 -4.02
C VAL A 66 -3.91 -2.96 -3.43
N LEU A 67 -4.59 -1.96 -3.99
CA LEU A 67 -5.84 -1.39 -3.48
C LEU A 67 -7.06 -2.07 -4.12
N VAL A 68 -7.10 -3.40 -4.09
CA VAL A 68 -8.22 -4.17 -4.60
C VAL A 68 -9.28 -4.28 -3.50
N ASP A 69 -10.53 -3.96 -3.82
CA ASP A 69 -11.68 -4.20 -2.94
C ASP A 69 -12.26 -5.60 -3.24
N PRO A 70 -11.97 -6.63 -2.41
CA PRO A 70 -12.36 -8.00 -2.71
C PRO A 70 -13.88 -8.19 -2.61
N LYS A 71 -14.52 -7.42 -1.73
CA LYS A 71 -15.96 -7.44 -1.55
C LYS A 71 -16.69 -6.94 -2.79
N LYS A 72 -16.23 -5.84 -3.39
CA LYS A 72 -16.80 -5.36 -4.66
C LYS A 72 -16.52 -6.30 -5.83
N LYS A 73 -15.30 -6.86 -5.90
CA LYS A 73 -14.85 -7.66 -7.03
C LYS A 73 -15.40 -9.09 -7.03
N TYR A 74 -15.53 -9.70 -5.87
CA TYR A 74 -15.89 -11.11 -5.70
C TYR A 74 -17.19 -11.32 -4.91
N HIS A 75 -17.87 -10.24 -4.50
CA HIS A 75 -19.15 -10.27 -3.79
C HIS A 75 -19.11 -11.02 -2.45
N PHE A 76 -17.98 -10.95 -1.74
CA PHE A 76 -17.85 -11.51 -0.40
C PHE A 76 -18.84 -10.87 0.57
N LYS A 77 -19.43 -11.69 1.43
CA LYS A 77 -20.46 -11.25 2.37
C LYS A 77 -19.89 -10.88 3.73
N TYR A 78 -18.78 -11.51 4.11
CA TYR A 78 -18.25 -11.48 5.47
C TYR A 78 -16.75 -11.20 5.52
N GLY A 79 -16.28 -10.71 6.65
CA GLY A 79 -14.88 -10.33 6.87
C GLY A 79 -13.90 -11.48 6.71
N ASN A 80 -14.26 -12.70 7.09
CA ASN A 80 -13.42 -13.89 6.95
C ASN A 80 -13.02 -14.19 5.49
N GLU A 81 -13.95 -14.06 4.54
CA GLU A 81 -13.66 -14.25 3.11
C GLU A 81 -12.67 -13.18 2.60
N THR A 82 -12.91 -11.92 2.99
CA THR A 82 -12.01 -10.81 2.68
C THR A 82 -10.61 -11.01 3.29
N LEU A 83 -10.53 -11.43 4.55
CA LEU A 83 -9.26 -11.71 5.23
C LEU A 83 -8.49 -12.84 4.57
N LEU A 84 -9.17 -13.92 4.19
CA LEU A 84 -8.56 -15.05 3.50
C LEU A 84 -7.98 -14.62 2.15
N TRP A 85 -8.74 -13.83 1.38
CA TRP A 85 -8.27 -13.30 0.11
C TRP A 85 -7.07 -12.36 0.29
N LEU A 86 -7.10 -11.47 1.29
CA LEU A 86 -5.99 -10.57 1.59
C LEU A 86 -4.74 -11.36 2.01
N ALA A 87 -4.88 -12.41 2.83
CA ALA A 87 -3.78 -13.28 3.22
C ALA A 87 -3.14 -13.99 2.01
N GLN A 88 -3.95 -14.43 1.03
CA GLN A 88 -3.47 -14.97 -0.24
C GLN A 88 -2.74 -13.94 -1.12
N ASN A 89 -2.93 -12.64 -0.84
CA ASN A 89 -2.31 -11.51 -1.54
C ASN A 89 -1.26 -10.81 -0.67
N ASP A 90 -0.56 -11.57 0.17
CA ASP A 90 0.57 -11.15 1.00
C ASP A 90 0.25 -10.13 2.11
N TRP A 91 -1.02 -9.91 2.43
CA TRP A 91 -1.38 -9.10 3.60
C TRP A 91 -1.28 -9.93 4.88
N LYS A 92 -0.69 -9.36 5.92
CA LYS A 92 -0.47 -9.99 7.22
C LYS A 92 -1.27 -9.27 8.28
N ILE A 93 -2.05 -10.00 9.07
CA ILE A 93 -2.73 -9.45 10.25
C ILE A 93 -1.67 -9.01 11.26
N VAL A 94 -1.71 -7.73 11.63
CA VAL A 94 -0.81 -7.12 12.63
C VAL A 94 -1.50 -7.05 13.99
N SER A 95 -2.80 -6.74 14.00
CA SER A 95 -3.58 -6.62 15.22
C SER A 95 -5.06 -6.91 14.95
N SER A 96 -5.76 -7.39 15.99
CA SER A 96 -7.21 -7.46 16.03
C SER A 96 -7.72 -6.51 17.11
N ILE A 97 -8.58 -5.58 16.74
CA ILE A 97 -9.22 -4.64 17.66
C ILE A 97 -10.65 -5.11 17.85
N SER A 98 -10.98 -5.57 19.06
CA SER A 98 -12.36 -5.80 19.45
C SER A 98 -13.04 -4.44 19.71
N GLY A 99 -13.96 -4.05 18.85
CA GLY A 99 -14.78 -2.87 19.06
C GLY A 99 -15.94 -3.11 20.03
N ASN A 100 -16.51 -2.03 20.55
CA ASN A 100 -17.78 -2.10 21.29
C ASN A 100 -18.90 -2.65 20.38
N TYR A 101 -19.85 -3.37 20.97
CA TYR A 101 -20.99 -4.02 20.28
C TYR A 101 -20.64 -5.20 19.35
N GLY A 102 -19.50 -5.88 19.57
CA GLY A 102 -19.15 -7.12 18.86
C GLY A 102 -18.56 -6.92 17.46
N ASN A 103 -18.33 -5.68 17.04
CA ASN A 103 -17.62 -5.38 15.79
C ASN A 103 -16.12 -5.56 15.99
N SER A 104 -15.57 -6.66 15.47
CA SER A 104 -14.12 -6.85 15.40
C SER A 104 -13.55 -6.18 14.15
N PHE A 105 -12.39 -5.56 14.29
CA PHE A 105 -11.60 -5.01 13.19
C PHE A 105 -10.25 -5.70 13.16
N TRP A 106 -9.73 -5.92 11.97
CA TRP A 106 -8.37 -6.43 11.77
C TRP A 106 -7.55 -5.35 11.10
N LEU A 107 -6.40 -5.05 11.68
CA LEU A 107 -5.36 -4.24 11.05
C LEU A 107 -4.42 -5.19 10.33
N LEU A 108 -4.21 -4.96 9.04
CA LEU A 108 -3.31 -5.74 8.20
C LEU A 108 -2.19 -4.85 7.66
N SER A 109 -1.05 -5.46 7.38
CA SER A 109 0.09 -4.83 6.73
C SER A 109 0.51 -5.60 5.49
N ARG A 110 1.13 -4.90 4.55
CA ARG A 110 1.78 -5.51 3.38
C ARG A 110 3.08 -4.76 3.09
N GLU A 111 4.12 -5.52 2.75
CA GLU A 111 5.33 -4.92 2.19
C GLU A 111 5.16 -4.75 0.68
N ILE A 112 5.43 -3.55 0.18
CA ILE A 112 5.46 -3.26 -1.25
C ILE A 112 6.84 -2.73 -1.64
N SER A 113 7.25 -3.02 -2.87
CA SER A 113 8.54 -2.60 -3.40
C SER A 113 8.35 -1.43 -4.36
N LEU A 114 8.97 -0.29 -4.05
CA LEU A 114 8.99 0.90 -4.89
C LEU A 114 10.39 1.11 -5.47
N ASP A 115 10.49 1.50 -6.73
CA ASP A 115 11.74 2.04 -7.26
C ASP A 115 12.02 3.44 -6.67
N ALA A 116 13.24 3.95 -6.87
CA ALA A 116 13.65 5.22 -6.28
C ALA A 116 12.73 6.41 -6.67
N PRO A 117 12.34 6.58 -7.95
CA PRO A 117 11.38 7.62 -8.32
C PRO A 117 10.00 7.45 -7.67
N ALA A 118 9.44 6.24 -7.67
CA ALA A 118 8.14 5.97 -7.07
C ALA A 118 8.14 6.20 -5.56
N ARG A 119 9.26 5.89 -4.88
CA ARG A 119 9.42 6.17 -3.45
C ARG A 119 9.53 7.66 -3.19
N ALA A 120 10.30 8.41 -3.98
CA ALA A 120 10.43 9.85 -3.81
C ALA A 120 9.05 10.52 -3.91
N LEU A 121 8.27 10.15 -4.92
CA LEU A 121 6.89 10.65 -5.09
C LEU A 121 5.98 10.24 -3.93
N PHE A 122 6.11 9.00 -3.45
CA PHE A 122 5.34 8.52 -2.29
C PHE A 122 5.63 9.36 -1.03
N MET A 123 6.91 9.62 -0.73
CA MET A 123 7.31 10.41 0.44
C MET A 123 6.90 11.87 0.31
N GLU A 124 7.08 12.49 -0.86
CA GLU A 124 6.65 13.87 -1.13
C GLU A 124 5.13 14.03 -0.91
N LYS A 125 4.33 13.08 -1.41
CA LYS A 125 2.88 13.10 -1.21
C LYS A 125 2.49 12.89 0.25
N LEU A 126 3.21 12.04 0.97
CA LEU A 126 2.98 11.81 2.40
C LEU A 126 3.27 13.09 3.22
N GLU A 127 4.40 13.76 2.98
CA GLU A 127 4.77 15.02 3.63
C GLU A 127 3.73 16.13 3.34
N ASN A 128 3.25 16.22 2.10
CA ASN A 128 2.22 17.17 1.72
C ASN A 128 0.86 16.92 2.40
N LEU A 129 0.55 15.68 2.79
CA LEU A 129 -0.65 15.36 3.56
C LEU A 129 -0.51 15.78 5.02
N GLU A 130 0.67 15.63 5.61
CA GLU A 130 0.95 16.08 6.98
C GLU A 130 0.89 17.61 7.10
N ILE A 131 1.46 18.33 6.13
CA ILE A 131 1.48 19.81 6.12
C ILE A 131 0.08 20.42 5.95
N LYS A 132 -0.84 19.74 5.26
CA LYS A 132 -2.23 20.22 5.04
C LYS A 132 -3.18 19.94 6.22
N SER A 133 -2.68 19.41 7.34
CA SER A 133 -3.54 19.09 8.49
C SER A 133 -3.97 20.29 9.34
N GLU A 134 -3.53 21.52 9.02
CA GLU A 134 -3.93 22.75 9.75
C GLU A 134 -4.36 23.89 8.81
N ASN A 135 -5.67 24.16 8.80
CA ASN A 135 -6.36 25.47 8.75
C ASN A 135 -7.88 25.23 8.59
#